data_AF-A0A2K9BV44-F1
#
_entry.id   AF-A0A2K9BV44-F1
#
_cell.length_a   1.000
_cell.length_b   1.000
_cell.length_c   1.000
_cell.angle_alpha   90.00
_cell.angle_beta   90.00
_cell.angle_gamma   90.00
#
_symmetry.space_group_name_H-M   'P 1'
#
loop_
_entity.id
_entity.type
_entity.pdbx_description
1 polymer ?
#
loop_
_entity_poly.entity_id
_entity_poly.type
_entity_poly.pdbx_seq_one_letter_code
_entity_poly.pdbx_strand_id
1 'polypeptide(L)'
;MENSNYAQAVEYYCHKGLTRLTEKEKLHLFGILKKPINYAIDKAFKKFSCLPIEKEDLQSTAWEVFELAIKDYKIKSKRKKFISYIIDAVYWKTMDVCIKYSNNKFRIVNQAYSLHEQTDHDYENFCESDWSVGLGYQDILDKYFVKYHDERFRKIFNDYVNGITKKTICERYNISRNKL
;
A
#
# COMPACT_ATOMS: atom_id res chain seq x y z
N MET A 1 16.07 25.95 -14.74
CA MET A 1 15.04 27.01 -14.88
C MET A 1 13.62 26.51 -14.62
N GLU A 2 13.33 25.20 -14.62
CA GLU A 2 11.96 24.67 -14.41
C GLU A 2 11.38 24.85 -12.99
N ASN A 3 12.22 24.86 -11.95
CA ASN A 3 11.75 24.95 -10.55
C ASN A 3 11.10 26.31 -10.19
N SER A 4 11.40 27.38 -10.93
CA SER A 4 10.86 28.73 -10.67
C SER A 4 9.37 28.80 -11.00
N ASN A 5 8.96 28.21 -12.13
CA ASN A 5 7.58 28.23 -12.60
C ASN A 5 6.67 27.34 -11.74
N TYR A 6 7.25 26.26 -11.20
CA TYR A 6 6.57 25.30 -10.33
C TYR A 6 6.10 25.90 -8.99
N ALA A 7 7.02 26.56 -8.28
CA ALA A 7 6.71 27.16 -6.99
C ALA A 7 5.72 28.32 -7.14
N GLN A 8 5.87 29.11 -8.21
CA GLN A 8 4.98 30.23 -8.55
C GLN A 8 3.55 29.74 -8.85
N ALA A 9 3.39 28.62 -9.57
CA ALA A 9 2.08 28.04 -9.83
C ALA A 9 1.38 27.59 -8.54
N VAL A 10 2.09 26.98 -7.60
CA VAL A 10 1.51 26.59 -6.30
C VAL A 10 1.17 27.81 -5.44
N GLU A 11 2.01 28.84 -5.45
CA GLU A 11 1.75 30.10 -4.75
C GLU A 11 0.52 30.82 -5.30
N TYR A 12 0.30 30.80 -6.62
CA TYR A 12 -0.93 31.34 -7.25
C TYR A 12 -2.20 30.74 -6.63
N TYR A 13 -2.28 29.41 -6.51
CA TYR A 13 -3.45 28.76 -5.91
C TYR A 13 -3.58 29.02 -4.41
N CYS A 14 -2.46 29.15 -3.71
CA CYS A 14 -2.46 29.55 -2.31
C CYS A 14 -3.07 30.96 -2.15
N HIS A 15 -2.63 31.93 -2.96
CA HIS A 15 -3.13 33.30 -2.93
C HIS A 15 -4.60 33.42 -3.35
N LYS A 16 -5.03 32.62 -4.33
CA LYS A 16 -6.44 32.53 -4.76
C LYS A 16 -7.36 32.02 -3.64
N GLY A 17 -6.83 31.22 -2.72
CA GLY A 17 -7.54 30.65 -1.60
C GLY A 17 -7.93 29.19 -1.88
N LEU A 18 -7.20 28.27 -1.24
CA LEU A 18 -7.31 26.83 -1.46
C LEU A 18 -8.74 26.29 -1.24
N THR A 19 -9.46 26.80 -0.24
CA THR A 19 -10.83 26.37 0.08
C THR A 19 -11.88 26.76 -0.98
N ARG A 20 -11.55 27.68 -1.88
CA ARG A 20 -12.46 28.22 -2.91
C ARG A 20 -12.22 27.65 -4.30
N LEU A 21 -11.33 26.67 -4.42
CA LEU A 21 -10.98 26.06 -5.70
C LEU A 21 -12.12 25.16 -6.21
N THR A 22 -12.43 25.30 -7.49
CA THR A 22 -13.32 24.38 -8.22
C THR A 22 -12.67 23.00 -8.36
N GLU A 23 -13.46 21.97 -8.67
CA GLU A 23 -12.92 20.60 -8.86
C GLU A 23 -11.86 20.54 -9.96
N LYS A 24 -12.07 21.25 -11.08
CA LYS A 24 -11.08 21.34 -12.17
C LYS A 24 -9.76 21.95 -11.69
N GLU A 25 -9.83 22.96 -10.83
CA GLU A 25 -8.63 23.61 -10.29
C GLU A 25 -7.92 22.76 -9.25
N LYS A 26 -8.67 22.01 -8.44
CA LYS A 26 -8.11 21.01 -7.52
C LYS A 26 -7.35 19.94 -8.29
N LEU A 27 -7.94 19.39 -9.35
CA LEU A 27 -7.30 18.40 -10.22
C LEU A 27 -6.02 18.96 -10.86
N HIS A 28 -6.07 20.21 -11.34
CA HIS A 28 -4.89 20.86 -11.91
C HIS A 28 -3.78 21.07 -10.86
N LEU A 29 -4.13 21.56 -9.67
CA LEU A 29 -3.17 21.73 -8.56
C LEU A 29 -2.59 20.39 -8.11
N PHE A 30 -3.39 19.33 -8.05
CA PHE A 30 -2.92 17.98 -7.75
C PHE A 30 -1.96 17.46 -8.83
N GLY A 31 -2.26 17.72 -10.11
CA GLY A 31 -1.37 17.43 -11.23
C GLY A 31 -0.02 18.15 -11.12
N ILE A 32 -0.02 19.42 -10.72
CA ILE A 32 1.21 20.16 -10.39
C ILE A 32 1.93 19.47 -9.21
N LEU A 33 1.22 19.08 -8.16
CA LEU A 33 1.80 18.41 -6.99
C LEU A 33 2.16 16.93 -7.20
N LYS A 34 2.01 16.38 -8.40
CA LYS A 34 2.28 14.96 -8.69
C LYS A 34 3.69 14.51 -8.29
N LYS A 35 4.72 15.30 -8.61
CA LYS A 35 6.12 14.99 -8.23
C LYS A 35 6.31 14.89 -6.71
N PRO A 36 5.97 15.92 -5.90
CA PRO A 36 6.12 15.82 -4.44
C PRO A 36 5.21 14.79 -3.79
N ILE A 37 4.01 14.55 -4.33
CA ILE A 37 3.10 13.49 -3.86
C ILE A 37 3.71 12.11 -4.10
N ASN A 38 4.20 11.85 -5.32
CA ASN A 38 4.87 10.59 -5.64
C ASN A 38 6.11 10.38 -4.77
N TYR A 39 6.91 11.43 -4.54
CA TYR A 39 8.04 11.36 -3.62
C TYR A 39 7.60 10.95 -2.21
N ALA A 40 6.51 11.50 -1.68
CA ALA A 40 6.00 11.15 -0.36
C ALA A 40 5.52 9.69 -0.29
N ILE A 41 4.79 9.24 -1.31
CA ILE A 41 4.33 7.84 -1.45
C ILE A 41 5.53 6.89 -1.51
N ASP A 42 6.49 7.16 -2.40
CA ASP A 42 7.70 6.35 -2.57
C ASP A 42 8.50 6.26 -1.27
N LYS A 43 8.62 7.37 -0.55
CA LYS A 43 9.33 7.42 0.73
C LYS A 43 8.64 6.57 1.80
N ALA A 44 7.31 6.53 1.82
CA ALA A 44 6.56 5.67 2.73
C ALA A 44 6.65 4.21 2.30
N PHE A 45 6.42 3.92 1.02
CA PHE A 45 6.42 2.56 0.46
C PHE A 45 7.77 1.85 0.62
N LYS A 46 8.89 2.56 0.40
CA LYS A 46 10.25 2.02 0.57
C LYS A 46 10.57 1.52 1.99
N LYS A 47 9.78 1.89 3.01
CA LYS A 47 9.96 1.38 4.38
C LYS A 47 9.43 -0.02 4.58
N PHE A 48 8.69 -0.56 3.62
CA PHE A 48 8.09 -1.87 3.69
C PHE A 48 8.64 -2.72 2.54
N SER A 49 9.10 -3.93 2.87
CA SER A 49 9.73 -4.85 1.90
C SER A 49 8.71 -5.64 1.07
N CYS A 50 7.50 -5.83 1.60
CA CYS A 50 6.43 -6.58 0.95
C CYS A 50 5.10 -6.05 1.48
N LEU A 51 4.33 -5.40 0.61
CA LEU A 51 2.98 -4.92 0.90
C LEU A 51 2.03 -5.47 -0.18
N PRO A 52 0.85 -5.98 0.22
CA PRO A 52 -0.20 -6.42 -0.70
C PRO A 52 -1.04 -5.24 -1.23
N ILE A 53 -0.38 -4.12 -1.51
CA ILE A 53 -1.04 -2.94 -2.05
C ILE A 53 -0.19 -2.37 -3.16
N GLU A 54 -0.85 -1.97 -4.23
CA GLU A 54 -0.19 -1.34 -5.35
C GLU A 54 0.10 0.12 -5.03
N LYS A 55 1.07 0.70 -5.73
CA LYS A 55 1.41 2.11 -5.54
C LYS A 55 0.27 3.00 -6.06
N GLU A 56 -0.48 2.51 -7.04
CA GLU A 56 -1.68 3.12 -7.61
C GLU A 56 -2.76 3.33 -6.53
N ASP A 57 -2.98 2.36 -5.64
CA ASP A 57 -3.94 2.48 -4.53
C ASP A 57 -3.61 3.65 -3.59
N LEU A 58 -2.31 3.94 -3.45
CA LEU A 58 -1.82 5.04 -2.62
C LEU A 58 -2.02 6.41 -3.30
N GLN A 59 -2.25 6.48 -4.61
CA GLN A 59 -2.64 7.72 -5.30
C GLN A 59 -4.04 8.18 -4.90
N SER A 60 -4.99 7.25 -4.82
CA SER A 60 -6.35 7.53 -4.35
C SER A 60 -6.32 8.04 -2.91
N THR A 61 -5.52 7.40 -2.06
CA THR A 61 -5.28 7.87 -0.69
C THR A 61 -4.68 9.29 -0.68
N ALA A 62 -3.71 9.57 -1.55
CA ALA A 62 -3.09 10.89 -1.65
C ALA A 62 -4.08 11.98 -2.11
N TRP A 63 -5.04 11.64 -3.00
CA TRP A 63 -6.10 12.55 -3.41
C TRP A 63 -7.03 12.93 -2.24
N GLU A 64 -7.48 11.95 -1.46
CA GLU A 64 -8.31 12.21 -0.26
C GLU A 64 -7.58 13.12 0.74
N VAL A 65 -6.29 12.84 1.00
CA VAL A 65 -5.46 13.65 1.89
C VAL A 65 -5.29 15.07 1.35
N PHE A 66 -5.12 15.22 0.05
CA PHE A 66 -5.01 16.52 -0.59
C PHE A 66 -6.28 17.35 -0.40
N GLU A 67 -7.46 16.76 -0.58
CA GLU A 67 -8.73 17.46 -0.35
C GLU A 67 -8.90 17.93 1.09
N LEU A 68 -8.50 17.11 2.06
CA LEU A 68 -8.49 17.49 3.48
C LEU A 68 -7.45 18.59 3.75
N ALA A 69 -6.25 18.44 3.19
CA ALA A 69 -5.16 19.39 3.37
C ALA A 69 -5.49 20.78 2.83
N ILE A 70 -6.21 20.88 1.71
CA ILE A 70 -6.73 22.13 1.15
C ILE A 70 -7.70 22.83 2.12
N LYS A 71 -8.56 22.06 2.80
CA LYS A 71 -9.53 22.58 3.77
C LYS A 71 -8.84 23.09 5.04
N ASP A 72 -7.81 22.36 5.49
CA ASP A 72 -7.14 22.62 6.76
C ASP A 72 -5.97 23.61 6.68
N TYR A 73 -5.42 23.83 5.48
CA TYR A 73 -4.25 24.69 5.31
C TYR A 73 -4.61 26.18 5.42
N LYS A 74 -4.24 26.77 6.55
CA LYS A 74 -4.37 28.22 6.80
C LYS A 74 -3.02 28.91 6.59
N ILE A 75 -2.92 29.69 5.51
CA ILE A 75 -1.70 30.45 5.12
C ILE A 75 -1.19 31.33 6.27
N LYS A 76 -2.09 31.95 7.03
CA LYS A 76 -1.72 32.89 8.11
C LYS A 76 -1.27 32.20 9.41
N SER A 77 -1.46 30.88 9.57
CA SER A 77 -1.19 30.21 10.85
C SER A 77 -0.04 29.19 10.81
N LYS A 78 0.46 28.82 9.63
CA LYS A 78 1.48 27.76 9.50
C LYS A 78 2.82 28.33 9.03
N ARG A 79 3.89 27.98 9.76
CA ARG A 79 5.31 28.30 9.43
C ARG A 79 5.84 27.53 8.20
N LYS A 80 5.06 26.60 7.65
CA LYS A 80 5.50 25.62 6.65
C LYS A 80 4.86 25.92 5.30
N LYS A 81 5.66 25.90 4.21
CA LYS A 81 5.16 26.03 2.83
C LYS A 81 4.17 24.92 2.50
N PHE A 82 3.18 25.22 1.66
CA PHE A 82 2.10 24.29 1.29
C PHE A 82 2.61 22.97 0.71
N ILE A 83 3.60 23.01 -0.19
CA ILE A 83 4.23 21.81 -0.78
C ILE A 83 4.76 20.89 0.32
N SER A 84 5.51 21.44 1.28
CA SER A 84 6.07 20.64 2.37
C SER A 84 4.99 20.15 3.33
N TYR A 85 3.90 20.89 3.50
CA TYR A 85 2.74 20.42 4.27
C TYR A 85 2.06 19.22 3.61
N ILE A 86 1.85 19.27 2.30
CA ILE A 86 1.28 18.16 1.51
C ILE A 86 2.17 16.93 1.56
N ILE A 87 3.49 17.09 1.38
CA ILE A 87 4.44 15.97 1.46
C ILE A 87 4.31 15.24 2.79
N ASP A 88 4.28 15.96 3.91
CA ASP A 88 4.14 15.33 5.23
C ASP A 88 2.78 14.66 5.40
N ALA A 89 1.70 15.33 5.03
CA ALA A 89 0.34 14.82 5.18
C ALA A 89 0.16 13.51 4.39
N VAL A 90 0.58 13.51 3.12
CA VAL A 90 0.52 12.32 2.25
C VAL A 90 1.44 11.23 2.80
N TYR A 91 2.68 11.55 3.13
CA TYR A 91 3.63 10.57 3.66
C TYR A 91 3.09 9.86 4.91
N TRP A 92 2.56 10.60 5.89
CA TRP A 92 2.03 9.99 7.12
C TRP A 92 0.79 9.16 6.87
N LYS A 93 -0.14 9.63 6.04
CA LYS A 93 -1.34 8.85 5.74
C LYS A 93 -1.02 7.58 4.96
N THR A 94 -0.14 7.67 3.95
CA THR A 94 0.34 6.51 3.21
C THR A 94 1.05 5.53 4.15
N MET A 95 1.88 6.01 5.08
CA MET A 95 2.51 5.17 6.09
C MET A 95 1.49 4.42 6.94
N ASP A 96 0.42 5.09 7.41
CA ASP A 96 -0.64 4.46 8.20
C ASP A 96 -1.36 3.36 7.41
N VAL A 97 -1.64 3.62 6.12
CA VAL A 97 -2.24 2.62 5.22
C VAL A 97 -1.30 1.42 5.09
N CYS A 98 -0.02 1.65 4.75
CA CYS A 98 0.97 0.59 4.65
C CYS A 98 1.10 -0.23 5.95
N ILE A 99 1.09 0.41 7.13
CA ILE A 99 1.11 -0.26 8.43
C ILE A 99 -0.13 -1.15 8.62
N LYS A 100 -1.32 -0.65 8.26
CA LYS A 100 -2.57 -1.43 8.36
C LYS A 100 -2.52 -2.67 7.48
N TYR A 101 -2.02 -2.55 6.25
CA TYR A 101 -1.88 -3.69 5.34
C TYR A 101 -0.79 -4.67 5.78
N SER A 102 0.32 -4.16 6.36
CA SER A 102 1.38 -5.00 6.93
C SER A 102 0.91 -5.80 8.15
N ASN A 103 0.07 -5.19 8.99
CA ASN A 103 -0.51 -5.82 10.19
C ASN A 103 -1.76 -6.67 9.90
N ASN A 104 -2.18 -6.78 8.64
CA ASN A 104 -3.34 -7.58 8.27
C ASN A 104 -3.05 -9.07 8.52
N LYS A 105 -3.99 -9.79 9.17
CA LYS A 105 -3.87 -11.23 9.53
C LYS A 105 -3.51 -12.13 8.34
N PHE A 106 -3.77 -11.68 7.11
CA PHE A 106 -3.45 -12.35 5.86
C PHE A 106 -2.02 -12.11 5.36
N ARG A 107 -1.11 -11.59 6.19
CA ARG A 107 0.31 -11.37 5.86
C ARG A 107 0.98 -12.54 5.14
N ILE A 108 0.61 -13.78 5.49
CA ILE A 108 1.14 -15.01 4.86
C ILE A 108 0.61 -15.17 3.44
N VAL A 109 -0.68 -14.91 3.19
CA VAL A 109 -1.28 -14.94 1.85
C VAL A 109 -0.66 -13.86 0.96
N ASN A 110 -0.46 -12.67 1.53
CA ASN A 110 0.17 -11.53 0.87
C ASN A 110 1.63 -11.82 0.50
N GLN A 111 2.38 -12.45 1.42
CA GLN A 111 3.77 -12.86 1.18
C GLN A 111 3.86 -14.00 0.16
N ALA A 112 2.90 -14.93 0.15
CA ALA A 112 2.80 -15.96 -0.88
C ALA A 112 2.54 -15.35 -2.27
N TYR A 113 1.73 -14.29 -2.36
CA TYR A 113 1.47 -13.56 -3.59
C TYR A 113 2.72 -12.85 -4.12
N SER A 114 3.43 -12.10 -3.27
CA SER A 114 4.64 -11.37 -3.69
C SER A 114 5.83 -12.29 -4.02
N LEU A 115 5.92 -13.48 -3.42
CA LEU A 115 6.91 -14.49 -3.81
C LEU A 115 6.59 -15.10 -5.18
N HIS A 116 5.33 -15.08 -5.62
CA HIS A 116 4.93 -15.63 -6.90
C HIS A 116 5.37 -14.75 -8.07
N GLU A 117 5.25 -13.42 -7.94
CA GLU A 117 5.74 -12.45 -8.94
C GLU A 117 7.25 -12.55 -9.21
N GLN A 118 8.04 -13.05 -8.24
CA GLN A 118 9.49 -13.23 -8.42
C GLN A 118 9.87 -14.53 -9.16
N THR A 119 8.91 -15.42 -9.41
CA THR A 119 9.15 -16.73 -10.05
C THR A 119 8.53 -16.90 -11.43
N ASP A 120 7.84 -15.89 -11.97
CA ASP A 120 7.25 -15.98 -13.32
C ASP A 120 8.33 -15.87 -14.42
N HIS A 121 9.02 -16.99 -14.62
CA HIS A 121 9.64 -17.34 -15.90
C HIS A 121 8.63 -18.06 -16.84
N ASP A 122 7.37 -18.21 -16.44
CA ASP A 122 6.31 -18.93 -17.19
C ASP A 122 5.48 -18.03 -18.13
N TYR A 123 6.04 -16.90 -18.59
CA TYR A 123 5.35 -15.94 -19.48
C TYR A 123 5.05 -16.48 -20.89
N GLU A 124 5.51 -17.67 -21.26
CA GLU A 124 5.37 -18.19 -22.64
C GLU A 124 4.04 -18.93 -22.92
N ASN A 125 3.23 -19.25 -21.91
CA ASN A 125 1.98 -20.02 -22.09
C ASN A 125 0.69 -19.28 -21.67
N PHE A 126 0.76 -17.99 -21.35
CA PHE A 126 -0.41 -17.26 -20.86
C PHE A 126 -1.34 -16.83 -22.02
N CYS A 127 -2.50 -17.47 -22.14
CA CYS A 127 -3.55 -17.07 -23.06
C CYS A 127 -4.51 -16.08 -22.37
N GLU A 128 -4.74 -14.93 -22.99
CA GLU A 128 -5.50 -13.78 -22.46
C GLU A 128 -7.00 -14.08 -22.20
N SER A 129 -7.47 -15.30 -22.48
CA SER A 129 -8.85 -15.75 -22.23
C SER A 129 -9.11 -16.28 -20.81
N ASP A 130 -8.07 -16.48 -20.00
CA ASP A 130 -8.18 -17.17 -18.70
C ASP A 130 -8.55 -16.27 -17.49
N TRP A 131 -8.90 -15.00 -17.72
CA TRP A 131 -9.39 -14.07 -16.68
C TRP A 131 -10.66 -14.55 -15.94
N SER A 132 -11.24 -15.68 -16.36
CA SER A 132 -12.45 -16.27 -15.77
C SER A 132 -12.22 -17.51 -14.90
N VAL A 133 -11.00 -18.05 -14.81
CA VAL A 133 -10.72 -19.11 -13.84
C VAL A 133 -10.31 -18.44 -12.54
N GLY A 134 -11.30 -18.20 -11.68
CA GLY A 134 -11.06 -17.82 -10.29
C GLY A 134 -10.11 -18.83 -9.65
N LEU A 135 -8.82 -18.50 -9.60
CA LEU A 135 -7.84 -19.20 -8.80
C LEU A 135 -8.36 -19.17 -7.38
N GLY A 136 -8.92 -20.29 -6.93
CA GLY A 136 -9.42 -20.39 -5.58
C GLY A 136 -8.25 -20.18 -4.63
N TYR A 137 -8.49 -19.58 -3.46
CA TYR A 137 -7.48 -19.49 -2.41
C TYR A 137 -6.82 -20.85 -2.13
N GLN A 138 -7.55 -21.94 -2.37
CA GLN A 138 -7.06 -23.31 -2.26
C GLN A 138 -5.96 -23.65 -3.29
N ASP A 139 -6.08 -23.24 -4.54
CA ASP A 139 -5.11 -23.56 -5.60
C ASP A 139 -3.75 -22.89 -5.33
N ILE A 140 -3.80 -21.68 -4.76
CA ILE A 140 -2.61 -20.90 -4.38
C ILE A 140 -1.93 -21.54 -3.16
N LEU A 141 -2.71 -21.93 -2.14
CA LEU A 141 -2.19 -22.60 -0.95
C LEU A 141 -1.57 -23.95 -1.31
N ASP A 142 -2.19 -24.68 -2.24
CA ASP A 142 -1.72 -25.99 -2.66
C ASP A 142 -0.35 -25.86 -3.35
N LYS A 143 -0.17 -24.87 -4.22
CA LYS A 143 1.13 -24.56 -4.83
C LYS A 143 2.18 -24.08 -3.82
N TYR A 144 1.80 -23.29 -2.81
CA TYR A 144 2.71 -22.83 -1.76
C TYR A 144 3.23 -24.01 -0.91
N PHE A 145 2.34 -24.91 -0.50
CA PHE A 145 2.70 -26.05 0.34
C PHE A 145 3.42 -27.17 -0.41
N VAL A 146 3.34 -27.24 -1.75
CA VAL A 146 4.14 -28.17 -2.56
C VAL A 146 5.65 -27.99 -2.34
N LYS A 147 6.11 -26.77 -2.01
CA LYS A 147 7.53 -26.49 -1.72
C LYS A 147 8.00 -27.07 -0.37
N TYR A 148 7.09 -27.52 0.48
CA TYR A 148 7.38 -28.08 1.79
C TYR A 148 7.10 -29.59 1.80
N HIS A 149 8.12 -30.40 2.08
CA HIS A 149 7.97 -31.85 2.17
C HIS A 149 7.11 -32.34 3.35
N ASP A 150 6.80 -31.45 4.30
CA ASP A 150 6.11 -31.80 5.54
C ASP A 150 4.67 -31.27 5.55
N GLU A 151 3.71 -32.19 5.44
CA GLU A 151 2.28 -31.89 5.47
C GLU A 151 1.82 -31.19 6.76
N ARG A 152 2.62 -31.25 7.84
CA ARG A 152 2.29 -30.59 9.11
C ARG A 152 2.18 -29.08 8.93
N PHE A 153 2.94 -28.47 8.01
CA PHE A 153 2.88 -27.03 7.76
C PHE A 153 1.50 -26.58 7.26
N ARG A 154 0.89 -27.34 6.35
CA ARG A 154 -0.47 -27.05 5.84
C ARG A 154 -1.51 -27.21 6.94
N LYS A 155 -1.37 -28.23 7.79
CA LYS A 155 -2.28 -28.48 8.93
C LYS A 155 -2.19 -27.38 9.99
N ILE A 156 -0.99 -26.93 10.33
CA ILE A 156 -0.75 -25.81 11.25
C ILE A 156 -1.34 -24.51 10.70
N PHE A 157 -1.18 -24.25 9.41
CA PHE A 157 -1.75 -23.09 8.74
C PHE A 157 -3.29 -23.10 8.82
N ASN A 158 -3.93 -24.23 8.52
CA ASN A 158 -5.38 -24.36 8.61
C ASN A 158 -5.89 -24.15 10.04
N ASP A 159 -5.23 -24.74 11.03
CA ASP A 159 -5.57 -24.55 12.44
C ASP A 159 -5.44 -23.09 12.88
N TYR A 160 -4.43 -22.36 12.37
CA TYR A 160 -4.25 -20.94 12.61
C TYR A 160 -5.36 -20.08 11.95
N VAL A 161 -5.71 -20.37 10.69
CA VAL A 161 -6.79 -19.67 9.97
C VAL A 161 -8.14 -19.89 10.64
N ASN A 162 -8.39 -21.10 11.15
CA ASN A 162 -9.61 -21.45 11.89
C ASN A 162 -9.65 -20.88 13.32
N GLY A 163 -8.67 -20.07 13.72
CA GLY A 163 -8.67 -19.36 14.99
C GLY A 163 -8.26 -20.20 16.21
N ILE A 164 -7.64 -21.37 16.00
CA ILE A 164 -7.11 -22.19 17.09
C ILE A 164 -5.93 -21.46 17.74
N THR A 165 -5.88 -21.45 19.07
CA THR A 165 -4.82 -20.72 19.78
C THR A 165 -3.46 -21.35 19.54
N LYS A 166 -2.42 -20.51 19.42
CA LYS A 166 -1.04 -20.97 19.21
C LYS A 166 -0.57 -21.99 20.26
N LYS A 167 -1.05 -21.87 21.50
CA LYS A 167 -0.76 -22.84 22.58
C LYS A 167 -1.28 -24.23 22.21
N THR A 168 -2.53 -24.32 21.78
CA THR A 168 -3.18 -25.57 21.37
C THR A 168 -2.54 -26.16 20.11
N ILE A 169 -2.10 -25.32 19.17
CA ILE A 169 -1.38 -25.77 17.95
C ILE A 169 -0.01 -26.36 18.31
N CYS A 170 0.76 -25.67 19.17
CA CYS A 170 2.05 -26.19 19.66
C CYS A 170 1.91 -27.54 20.37
N GLU A 171 0.87 -27.69 21.20
CA GLU A 171 0.56 -28.93 21.92
C GLU A 171 0.12 -30.04 20.94
N ARG A 172 -0.74 -29.72 19.96
CA ARG A 172 -1.27 -30.67 18.97
C ARG A 172 -0.21 -31.23 18.02
N TYR A 173 0.75 -30.40 17.60
CA TYR A 173 1.78 -30.81 16.64
C TYR A 173 3.16 -31.03 17.28
N ASN A 174 3.27 -30.96 18.61
CA ASN A 174 4.50 -31.10 19.39
C ASN A 174 5.64 -30.18 18.89
N ILE A 175 5.31 -28.90 18.68
CA ILE A 175 6.24 -27.89 18.16
C ILE A 175 6.61 -26.92 19.27
N SER A 176 7.92 -26.72 19.47
CA SER A 176 8.43 -25.69 20.38
C SER A 176 7.92 -24.31 19.95
N ARG A 177 7.45 -23.49 20.92
CA ARG A 177 6.96 -22.12 20.68
C ARG A 177 7.93 -21.22 19.91
N ASN A 178 9.24 -21.54 19.91
CA ASN A 178 10.25 -20.78 19.17
C ASN A 178 10.38 -21.19 17.69
N LYS A 179 9.74 -22.29 17.27
CA LYS A 179 9.78 -22.82 15.89
C LYS A 179 8.49 -22.56 15.08
N LEU A 180 7.53 -21.83 15.65
CA LEU A 180 6.21 -21.54 15.09
C LEU A 180 6.04 -20.05 14.82
#